data_AF-A0A1Y3BGW0-F1
#
_entry.id   AF-A0A1Y3BGW0-F1
#
_cell.length_a   1.000
_cell.length_b   1.000
_cell.length_c   1.000
_cell.angle_alpha   90.00
_cell.angle_beta   90.00
_cell.angle_gamma   90.00
#
_symmetry.space_group_name_H-M   'P 1'
#
loop_
_entity.id
_entity.type
_entity.pdbx_description
1 polymer ?
#
loop_
_entity_poly.entity_id
_entity_poly.type
_entity_poly.pdbx_seq_one_letter_code
_entity_poly.pdbx_strand_id
1 'polypeptide(L)'
;MALQKSINDDHGDNSYGKTQSYWKRIAPNIDGMLGGWTNINASDIDESRKLLRILLKPIESRNHRSRPLRCLDCGAGIGRVSKY
;
A
#
# COMPACT_ATOMS: atom_id res chain seq x y z
N MET A 1 -42.43 4.97 -25.65
CA MET A 1 -41.98 5.01 -24.24
C MET A 1 -40.46 5.14 -24.27
N ALA A 2 -40.00 6.37 -24.52
CA ALA A 2 -38.58 6.66 -24.70
C ALA A 2 -37.98 7.06 -23.34
N LEU A 3 -36.87 6.43 -22.96
CA LEU A 3 -35.56 7.09 -22.88
C LEU A 3 -34.61 6.25 -22.01
N GLN A 4 -33.58 5.74 -22.69
CA GLN A 4 -32.19 5.70 -22.24
C GLN A 4 -31.96 6.31 -20.85
N LYS A 5 -31.61 5.50 -19.84
CA LYS A 5 -30.89 6.06 -18.69
C LYS A 5 -29.47 6.33 -19.14
N SER A 6 -29.21 7.62 -19.23
CA SER A 6 -28.00 8.28 -19.66
C SER A 6 -26.77 7.81 -18.89
N ILE A 7 -25.66 7.79 -19.62
CA ILE A 7 -24.33 8.07 -19.09
C ILE A 7 -24.47 9.37 -18.27
N ASN A 8 -24.42 9.27 -16.95
CA ASN A 8 -24.27 10.42 -16.08
C ASN A 8 -22.83 10.41 -15.60
N ASP A 9 -22.00 11.18 -16.30
CA ASP A 9 -20.77 11.74 -15.74
C ASP A 9 -21.19 12.72 -14.63
N ASP A 10 -21.29 12.23 -13.39
CA ASP A 10 -21.61 13.04 -12.22
C ASP A 10 -20.32 13.67 -11.68
N HIS A 11 -20.04 14.91 -12.08
CA HIS A 11 -18.97 15.71 -11.47
C HIS A 11 -19.35 16.15 -10.05
N GLY A 12 -19.13 15.20 -9.14
CA GLY A 12 -19.14 15.36 -7.69
C GLY A 12 -18.62 14.10 -7.00
N ASP A 13 -17.73 13.34 -7.64
CA ASP A 13 -17.29 12.05 -7.12
C ASP A 13 -16.49 12.24 -5.82
N ASN A 14 -17.17 12.12 -4.68
CA ASN A 14 -16.56 12.04 -3.37
C ASN A 14 -15.81 10.69 -3.21
N SER A 15 -14.92 10.40 -4.15
CA SER A 15 -14.10 9.20 -4.22
C SER A 15 -13.24 9.05 -2.97
N TYR A 16 -12.69 10.16 -2.46
CA TYR A 16 -11.97 10.18 -1.19
C TYR A 16 -12.88 9.80 -0.01
N GLY A 17 -14.10 10.35 0.07
CA GLY A 17 -15.05 10.00 1.14
C GLY A 17 -15.54 8.55 1.06
N LYS A 18 -15.79 8.03 -0.14
CA LYS A 18 -16.11 6.62 -0.38
C LYS A 18 -14.97 5.71 0.07
N THR A 19 -13.73 6.02 -0.34
CA THR A 19 -12.52 5.27 0.02
C THR A 19 -12.24 5.31 1.52
N GLN A 20 -12.37 6.48 2.15
CA GLN A 20 -12.21 6.63 3.60
C GLN A 20 -13.27 5.80 4.35
N SER A 21 -14.53 5.83 3.90
CA SER A 21 -15.62 5.06 4.50
C SER A 21 -15.41 3.56 4.37
N TYR A 22 -14.87 3.10 3.24
CA TYR A 22 -14.48 1.70 3.04
C TYR A 22 -13.42 1.28 4.06
N TRP A 23 -12.26 1.96 4.10
CA TRP A 23 -11.15 1.59 4.98
C TRP A 23 -11.50 1.70 6.47
N LYS A 24 -12.42 2.59 6.88
CA LYS A 24 -12.94 2.65 8.25
C LYS A 24 -13.62 1.36 8.72
N ARG A 25 -14.15 0.53 7.81
CA ARG A 25 -14.83 -0.73 8.14
C ARG A 25 -13.93 -1.95 8.05
N ILE A 26 -12.76 -1.83 7.42
CA ILE A 26 -11.81 -2.93 7.30
C ILE A 26 -11.12 -3.16 8.64
N ALA A 27 -11.03 -4.43 9.04
CA ALA A 27 -10.36 -4.81 10.28
C ALA A 27 -8.86 -4.39 10.24
N PRO A 28 -8.31 -3.80 11.31
CA PRO A 28 -6.91 -3.40 11.37
C PRO A 28 -6.00 -4.61 11.66
N ASN A 29 -6.00 -5.59 10.76
CA ASN A 29 -5.18 -6.80 10.82
C ASN A 29 -4.65 -7.16 9.42
N ILE A 30 -3.80 -8.18 9.30
CA ILE A 30 -3.20 -8.58 8.03
C ILE A 30 -4.27 -8.97 6.99
N ASP A 31 -5.33 -9.65 7.42
CA ASP A 31 -6.43 -10.07 6.55
C ASP A 31 -7.17 -8.88 5.93
N GLY A 32 -7.48 -7.87 6.74
CA GLY A 32 -8.09 -6.63 6.28
C GLY A 32 -7.18 -5.85 5.33
N MET A 33 -5.88 -5.74 5.63
CA MET A 33 -4.93 -5.03 4.75
C MET A 33 -4.71 -5.75 3.41
N LEU A 34 -4.82 -7.08 3.39
CA LEU A 34 -4.66 -7.89 2.18
C LEU A 34 -5.98 -8.31 1.53
N GLY A 35 -7.12 -7.85 2.05
CA GLY A 35 -8.45 -8.15 1.49
C GLY A 35 -8.77 -9.66 1.42
N GLY A 36 -8.37 -10.44 2.43
CA GLY A 36 -8.60 -11.89 2.49
C GLY A 36 -7.45 -12.77 1.97
N TRP A 37 -6.38 -12.18 1.44
CA TRP A 37 -5.26 -12.91 0.82
C TRP A 37 -4.07 -13.09 1.78
N THR A 38 -4.32 -13.48 3.03
CA THR A 38 -3.25 -13.60 4.05
C THR A 38 -2.13 -14.57 3.66
N ASN A 39 -2.43 -15.56 2.83
CA ASN A 39 -1.50 -16.56 2.33
C ASN A 39 -0.32 -15.97 1.52
N ILE A 40 -0.48 -14.78 0.92
CA ILE A 40 0.61 -14.15 0.13
C ILE A 40 1.52 -13.26 0.98
N ASN A 41 1.20 -13.02 2.26
CA ASN A 41 1.93 -12.07 3.08
C ASN A 41 3.43 -12.38 3.17
N ALA A 42 3.80 -13.65 3.37
CA ALA A 42 5.21 -14.04 3.49
C ALA A 42 5.97 -13.82 2.18
N SER A 43 5.42 -14.28 1.05
CA SER A 43 6.04 -14.10 -0.26
C SER A 43 6.18 -12.63 -0.66
N ASP A 44 5.16 -11.80 -0.37
CA ASP A 44 5.18 -10.36 -0.64
C ASP A 44 6.34 -9.65 0.09
N ILE A 45 6.53 -9.97 1.37
CA ILE A 45 7.63 -9.42 2.18
C ILE A 45 9.00 -9.93 1.72
N ASP A 46 9.13 -11.23 1.46
CA ASP A 46 10.41 -11.82 1.09
C ASP A 46 10.92 -11.32 -0.26
N GLU A 47 10.05 -11.23 -1.26
CA GLU A 47 10.42 -10.70 -2.58
C GLU A 47 10.71 -9.19 -2.53
N SER A 48 9.94 -8.41 -1.75
CA SER A 48 10.23 -6.98 -1.54
C SER A 48 11.60 -6.78 -0.88
N ARG A 49 11.96 -7.59 0.11
CA ARG A 49 13.27 -7.55 0.77
C ARG A 49 14.40 -7.88 -0.21
N LYS A 50 14.23 -8.89 -1.06
CA LYS A 50 15.21 -9.24 -2.11
C LYS A 50 15.41 -8.07 -3.07
N LEU A 51 14.32 -7.46 -3.53
CA LEU A 51 14.36 -6.30 -4.41
C LEU A 51 15.11 -5.12 -3.76
N LEU A 52 14.76 -4.75 -2.52
CA LEU A 52 15.42 -3.66 -1.81
C LEU A 52 16.92 -3.91 -1.62
N ARG A 53 17.33 -5.15 -1.30
CA ARG A 53 18.76 -5.50 -1.19
C ARG A 53 19.50 -5.27 -2.50
N ILE A 54 18.89 -5.57 -3.65
CA ILE A 54 19.49 -5.33 -4.96
C ILE A 54 19.63 -3.82 -5.21
N LEU A 55 18.56 -3.07 -4.96
CA LEU A 55 18.51 -1.62 -5.22
C LEU A 55 19.42 -0.81 -4.29
N LEU A 56 19.57 -1.22 -3.03
CA LEU A 56 20.33 -0.49 -2.02
C LEU A 56 21.82 -0.88 -1.96
N LYS A 57 22.23 -2.02 -2.54
CA LYS A 57 23.63 -2.49 -2.55
C LYS A 57 24.65 -1.44 -3.06
N PRO A 58 24.38 -0.64 -4.12
CA PRO A 58 25.29 0.41 -4.56
C PRO A 58 25.36 1.62 -3.60
N ILE A 59 24.35 1.80 -2.75
CA ILE A 59 24.31 2.87 -1.76
C ILE A 59 25.08 2.45 -0.50
N GLU A 60 24.98 1.18 -0.12
CA GLU A 60 25.70 0.60 1.03
C GLU A 60 27.21 0.47 0.80
N SER A 61 27.64 0.19 -0.43
CA SER A 61 29.06 -0.02 -0.76
C SER A 61 29.91 1.27 -0.81
N ARG A 62 29.28 2.45 -0.96
CA ARG A 62 29.98 3.76 -1.06
C ARG A 62 30.30 4.39 0.31
N ASN A 63 30.61 3.57 1.32
CA ASN A 63 30.66 3.93 2.74
C ASN A 63 31.54 5.16 3.08
N HIS A 64 30.86 6.30 3.21
CA HIS A 64 31.14 7.35 4.19
C HIS A 64 29.80 7.92 4.71
N ARG A 65 28.92 7.06 5.22
CA ARG A 65 27.63 7.53 5.75
C ARG A 65 27.76 7.92 7.21
N SER A 66 27.68 9.22 7.47
CA SER A 66 27.55 9.80 8.82
C SER A 66 26.16 9.62 9.42
N ARG A 67 25.18 9.07 8.67
CA ARG A 67 23.78 8.94 9.10
C ARG A 67 23.14 7.62 8.61
N PRO A 68 22.19 7.03 9.37
CA PRO A 68 21.45 5.85 8.96
C PRO A 68 20.49 6.14 7.80
N LEU A 69 20.15 5.09 7.04
CA LEU A 69 19.07 5.14 6.05
C LEU A 69 17.73 5.42 6.73
N ARG A 70 16.86 6.15 6.05
CA ARG A 70 15.48 6.39 6.48
C ARG A 70 14.52 6.08 5.34
N CYS A 71 13.37 5.52 5.67
CA CYS A 71 12.28 5.23 4.76
C CYS A 71 10.97 5.88 5.25
N LEU A 72 10.00 5.98 4.36
CA LEU A 72 8.62 6.40 4.62
C LEU A 72 7.69 5.38 3.96
N ASP A 73 6.74 4.85 4.72
CA ASP A 73 5.74 3.89 4.25
C ASP A 73 4.41 4.63 4.01
N CYS A 74 4.14 4.95 2.76
CA CYS A 74 2.96 5.72 2.36
C CYS A 74 1.73 4.79 2.32
N GLY A 75 0.67 5.14 3.05
CA GLY A 75 -0.51 4.28 3.14
C GLY A 75 -0.26 2.99 3.95
N ALA A 76 0.62 3.06 4.95
CA ALA A 76 1.10 1.92 5.73
C ALA A 76 0.03 1.06 6.42
N GLY A 77 -1.18 1.59 6.59
CA GLY A 77 -2.23 0.94 7.38
C GLY A 77 -1.73 0.64 8.79
N ILE A 78 -1.72 -0.64 9.17
CA ILE A 78 -1.21 -1.11 10.48
C ILE A 78 0.32 -1.26 10.54
N GLY A 79 1.05 -0.83 9.50
CA GLY A 79 2.50 -1.00 9.42
C GLY A 79 2.93 -2.42 9.03
N ARG A 80 2.13 -3.11 8.19
CA ARG A 80 2.41 -4.49 7.76
C ARG A 80 3.79 -4.60 7.10
N VAL A 81 4.14 -3.64 6.24
CA VAL A 81 5.44 -3.58 5.55
C VAL A 81 6.51 -3.00 6.46
N SER A 82 6.24 -1.84 7.09
CA SER A 82 7.16 -1.17 8.03
C SER A 82 7.73 -2.04 9.15
N LYS A 83 7.08 -3.14 9.53
CA LYS A 83 7.58 -4.11 10.51
C LYS A 83 8.89 -4.82 10.06
N TYR A 84 9.15 -4.91 8.75
CA TYR A 84 10.15 -5.81 8.14
C TYR A 84 11.32 -5.10 7.48
#